data_AF-A0AAN8ZJX0-F1
#
_entry.id   AF-A0AAN8ZJX0-F1
#
_cell.length_a   1.000
_cell.length_b   1.000
_cell.length_c   1.000
_cell.angle_alpha   90.00
_cell.angle_beta   90.00
_cell.angle_gamma   90.00
#
_symmetry.space_group_name_H-M   'P 1'
#
loop_
_entity.id
_entity.type
_entity.pdbx_description
1 polymer ?
#
loop_
_entity_poly.entity_id
_entity_poly.type
_entity_poly.pdbx_seq_one_letter_code
_entity_poly.pdbx_strand_id
1 'polypeptide(L)'
;MLHGSFYQDRLGKDNRAYMFKTANQLDPSAILLVNDYHVEDGEDSNSSPEKYIDHILDLKEQGASVGGIGIQGHRDSPVGPIVCSALDKLGILGLPIWFSELDVCSINEYVRADDLEVMLWEALAHPAVEGIMLWGFWELFMSRDHTHLVHAEGD
;
A
#
# COMPACT_ATOMS: atom_id res chain seq x y z
N MET A 1 8.63 -1.52 4.41
CA MET A 1 9.27 -2.54 3.58
C MET A 1 9.50 -3.81 4.41
N LEU A 2 8.42 -4.53 4.63
CA LEU A 2 8.36 -5.89 5.15
C LEU A 2 8.83 -6.87 4.08
N HIS A 3 8.49 -6.61 2.82
CA HIS A 3 8.92 -7.42 1.68
C HIS A 3 10.21 -6.89 1.03
N GLY A 4 10.99 -7.82 0.47
CA GLY A 4 12.24 -7.54 -0.23
C GLY A 4 13.42 -7.16 0.67
N SER A 5 14.46 -7.98 0.66
CA SER A 5 15.67 -7.78 1.48
C SER A 5 16.94 -7.45 0.68
N PHE A 6 16.87 -7.42 -0.66
CA PHE A 6 18.06 -7.35 -1.53
C PHE A 6 19.10 -6.29 -1.12
N TYR A 7 18.66 -5.05 -0.89
CA TYR A 7 19.54 -3.95 -0.48
C TYR A 7 19.95 -4.07 0.99
N GLN A 8 19.03 -4.48 1.87
CA GLN A 8 19.33 -4.67 3.29
C GLN A 8 20.40 -5.74 3.51
N ASP A 9 20.33 -6.85 2.79
CA ASP A 9 21.27 -7.97 2.88
C ASP A 9 22.69 -7.59 2.44
N ARG A 10 22.82 -6.53 1.62
CA ARG A 10 24.10 -6.08 1.05
C ARG A 10 24.65 -4.83 1.72
N LEU A 11 23.79 -3.94 2.18
CA LEU A 11 24.14 -2.61 2.68
C LEU A 11 23.89 -2.47 4.19
N GLY A 12 23.31 -3.49 4.83
CA GLY A 12 23.01 -3.53 6.25
C GLY A 12 21.60 -3.04 6.59
N LYS A 13 21.18 -3.29 7.84
CA LYS A 13 19.84 -2.97 8.35
C LYS A 13 19.49 -1.48 8.30
N ASP A 14 20.48 -0.61 8.45
CA ASP A 14 20.28 0.85 8.50
C ASP A 14 20.11 1.48 7.10
N ASN A 15 20.28 0.69 6.02
CA ASN A 15 20.24 1.19 4.65
C ASN A 15 18.90 1.86 4.29
N ARG A 16 17.78 1.35 4.81
CA ARG A 16 16.46 1.95 4.53
C ARG A 16 16.35 3.35 5.14
N ALA A 17 16.75 3.53 6.40
CA ALA A 17 16.80 4.86 7.02
C ALA A 17 17.78 5.80 6.30
N TYR A 18 18.93 5.27 5.85
CA TYR A 18 19.88 6.02 5.02
C TYR A 18 19.25 6.52 3.71
N MET A 19 18.48 5.67 3.01
CA MET A 19 17.77 6.06 1.79
C MET A 19 16.76 7.19 2.04
N PHE A 20 15.96 7.11 3.11
CA PHE A 20 15.04 8.19 3.49
C PHE A 20 15.77 9.51 3.78
N LYS A 21 16.84 9.47 4.59
CA LYS A 21 17.63 10.66 4.91
C LYS A 21 18.24 11.28 3.66
N THR A 22 18.76 10.44 2.76
CA THR A 22 19.35 10.89 1.49
C THR A 22 18.29 11.54 0.59
N ALA A 23 17.12 10.92 0.44
CA ALA A 23 16.03 11.48 -0.34
C ALA A 23 15.57 12.84 0.21
N ASN A 24 15.38 12.94 1.53
CA ASN A 24 14.98 14.19 2.20
C ASN A 24 16.07 15.28 2.11
N GLN A 25 17.35 14.92 2.05
CA GLN A 25 18.44 15.88 1.84
C GLN A 25 18.46 16.44 0.41
N LEU A 26 18.11 15.60 -0.58
CA LEU A 26 18.08 15.98 -1.99
C LEU A 26 16.84 16.82 -2.32
N ASP A 27 15.68 16.47 -1.76
CA ASP A 27 14.44 17.23 -1.88
C ASP A 27 13.70 17.24 -0.53
N PRO A 28 13.90 18.29 0.29
CA PRO A 28 13.20 18.43 1.57
C PRO A 28 11.70 18.72 1.45
N SER A 29 11.20 19.02 0.24
CA SER A 29 9.78 19.32 0.01
C SER A 29 8.94 18.08 -0.34
N ALA A 30 9.61 16.98 -0.73
CA ALA A 30 8.95 15.73 -1.04
C ALA A 30 8.39 15.04 0.21
N ILE A 31 7.16 14.53 0.12
CA ILE A 31 6.58 13.64 1.12
C ILE A 31 7.11 12.23 0.83
N LEU A 32 7.85 11.64 1.78
CA LEU A 32 8.42 10.30 1.61
C LEU A 32 7.51 9.25 2.24
N LEU A 33 7.04 8.32 1.44
CA LEU A 33 6.17 7.23 1.88
C LEU A 33 6.98 5.94 2.05
N VAL A 34 6.64 5.16 3.07
CA VAL A 34 6.85 3.71 2.98
C VAL A 34 5.82 3.12 2.02
N ASN A 35 6.11 2.02 1.33
CA ASN A 35 5.14 1.35 0.47
C ASN A 35 5.29 -0.16 0.59
N ASP A 36 4.18 -0.90 0.71
CA ASP A 36 4.19 -2.35 0.83
C ASP A 36 2.84 -3.02 0.52
N TYR A 37 2.86 -4.33 0.30
CA TYR A 37 1.68 -5.16 0.01
C TYR A 37 1.30 -6.09 1.17
N HIS A 38 0.09 -6.67 1.10
CA HIS A 38 -0.49 -7.56 2.11
C HIS A 38 -0.56 -6.98 3.52
N VAL A 39 -0.59 -5.66 3.66
CA VAL A 39 -0.67 -5.01 4.98
C VAL A 39 -2.11 -5.04 5.48
N GLU A 40 -3.06 -5.01 4.56
CA GLU A 40 -4.48 -4.71 4.74
C GLU A 40 -5.40 -5.93 4.71
N ASP A 41 -4.86 -7.14 4.53
CA ASP A 41 -5.66 -8.34 4.22
C ASP A 41 -5.55 -9.49 5.22
N GLY A 42 -4.49 -9.55 6.03
CA GLY A 42 -4.27 -10.65 6.96
C GLY A 42 -3.95 -12.00 6.30
N GLU A 43 -3.53 -11.99 5.03
CA GLU A 43 -3.29 -13.20 4.23
C GLU A 43 -1.80 -13.59 4.15
N ASP A 44 -0.88 -12.66 4.41
CA ASP A 44 0.56 -12.94 4.42
C ASP A 44 1.12 -13.05 5.85
N SER A 45 1.78 -14.17 6.15
CA SER A 45 2.45 -14.36 7.44
C SER A 45 3.63 -13.42 7.69
N ASN A 46 4.21 -12.83 6.65
CA ASN A 46 5.33 -11.87 6.73
C ASN A 46 4.84 -10.44 6.95
N SER A 47 3.58 -10.14 6.63
CA SER A 47 3.01 -8.81 6.71
C SER A 47 1.86 -8.73 7.72
N SER A 48 1.76 -7.60 8.40
CA SER A 48 0.57 -7.25 9.17
C SER A 48 0.60 -5.74 9.44
N PRO A 49 -0.53 -5.12 9.81
CA PRO A 49 -0.54 -3.72 10.23
C PRO A 49 0.46 -3.46 11.37
N GLU A 50 0.55 -4.37 12.34
CA GLU A 50 1.46 -4.24 13.49
C GLU A 50 2.93 -4.29 13.06
N LYS A 51 3.31 -5.25 12.20
CA LYS A 51 4.69 -5.31 11.69
C LYS A 51 5.04 -4.06 10.89
N TYR A 52 4.08 -3.53 10.13
CA TYR A 52 4.33 -2.33 9.35
C TYR A 52 4.47 -1.10 10.23
N ILE A 53 3.66 -0.99 11.29
CA ILE A 53 3.78 0.03 12.34
C ILE A 53 5.17 -0.04 12.99
N ASP A 54 5.60 -1.22 13.44
CA ASP A 54 6.92 -1.40 14.06
C ASP A 54 8.05 -0.97 13.11
N HIS A 55 7.93 -1.31 11.83
CA HIS A 55 8.89 -0.89 10.80
C HIS A 55 8.92 0.63 10.60
N ILE A 56 7.76 1.30 10.56
CA ILE A 56 7.67 2.75 10.42
C ILE A 56 8.27 3.45 11.65
N LEU A 57 7.99 2.94 12.85
CA LEU A 57 8.55 3.47 14.09
C LEU A 57 10.07 3.32 14.15
N ASP A 58 10.61 2.16 13.77
CA ASP A 58 12.07 1.93 13.67
C ASP A 58 12.74 2.91 12.69
N LEU A 59 12.14 3.12 11.51
CA LEU A 59 12.64 4.14 10.56
C LEU A 59 12.65 5.54 11.18
N LYS A 60 11.56 5.94 11.85
CA LYS A 60 11.45 7.26 12.49
C LYS A 60 12.45 7.42 13.64
N GLU A 61 12.66 6.39 14.46
CA GLU A 61 13.66 6.38 15.53
C GLU A 61 15.08 6.55 14.97
N GLN A 62 15.37 5.94 13.83
CA GLN A 62 16.62 6.14 13.11
C GLN A 62 16.72 7.52 12.42
N GLY A 63 15.70 8.37 12.49
CA GLY A 63 15.71 9.72 11.93
C GLY A 63 15.33 9.80 10.44
N ALA A 64 14.59 8.82 9.93
CA ALA A 64 13.97 8.91 8.61
C ALA A 64 12.73 9.83 8.63
N SER A 65 12.62 10.73 7.67
CA SER A 65 11.46 11.61 7.47
C SER A 65 10.30 10.86 6.81
N VAL A 66 9.71 9.87 7.50
CA VAL A 66 8.53 9.15 6.99
C VAL A 66 7.31 10.08 7.07
N GLY A 67 6.82 10.50 5.91
CA GLY A 67 5.73 11.45 5.74
C GLY A 67 4.37 10.82 5.41
N GLY A 68 4.32 9.52 5.07
CA GLY A 68 3.07 8.83 4.78
C GLY A 68 3.22 7.31 4.70
N ILE A 69 2.08 6.63 4.63
CA ILE A 69 1.96 5.17 4.59
C ILE A 69 1.35 4.78 3.25
N GLY A 70 2.14 4.13 2.40
CA GLY A 70 1.67 3.49 1.18
C GLY A 70 1.26 2.04 1.45
N ILE A 71 0.07 1.70 0.99
CA ILE A 71 -0.48 0.35 0.91
C ILE A 71 -0.68 0.07 -0.59
N GLN A 72 -0.08 -0.98 -1.12
CA GLN A 72 -0.23 -1.29 -2.55
C GLN A 72 -1.71 -1.51 -2.89
N GLY A 73 -2.42 -2.37 -2.15
CA GLY A 73 -3.84 -2.60 -2.40
C GLY A 73 -4.13 -3.63 -3.49
N HIS A 74 -3.17 -4.48 -3.83
CA HIS A 74 -3.38 -5.60 -4.74
C HIS A 74 -4.21 -6.70 -4.07
N ARG A 75 -5.47 -6.85 -4.48
CA ARG A 75 -6.42 -7.77 -3.83
C ARG A 75 -7.04 -8.78 -4.79
N ASP A 76 -7.49 -9.90 -4.25
CA ASP A 76 -8.26 -10.94 -4.96
C ASP A 76 -9.67 -11.07 -4.41
N SER A 77 -9.81 -11.11 -3.08
CA SER A 77 -11.11 -11.14 -2.40
C SER A 77 -11.01 -10.30 -1.12
N PRO A 78 -11.19 -8.97 -1.22
CA PRO A 78 -11.10 -8.08 -0.06
C PRO A 78 -12.23 -8.36 0.92
N VAL A 79 -11.89 -8.35 2.21
CA VAL A 79 -12.86 -8.48 3.30
C VAL A 79 -12.92 -7.15 4.03
N GLY A 80 -13.98 -6.38 3.80
CA GLY A 80 -14.13 -5.01 4.31
C GLY A 80 -13.74 -4.82 5.79
N PRO A 81 -14.28 -5.62 6.73
CA PRO A 81 -13.90 -5.53 8.15
C PRO A 81 -12.41 -5.74 8.45
N ILE A 82 -11.70 -6.53 7.65
CA ILE A 82 -10.25 -6.74 7.81
C ILE A 82 -9.49 -5.52 7.32
N VAL A 83 -9.84 -4.99 6.15
CA VAL A 83 -9.26 -3.76 5.59
C VAL A 83 -9.50 -2.58 6.54
N CYS A 84 -10.74 -2.41 7.00
CA CYS A 84 -11.14 -1.42 8.00
C CYS A 84 -10.26 -1.51 9.25
N SER A 85 -10.11 -2.72 9.83
CA SER A 85 -9.28 -2.94 11.01
C SER A 85 -7.80 -2.63 10.77
N ALA A 86 -7.28 -2.91 9.58
CA ALA A 86 -5.91 -2.55 9.22
C ALA A 86 -5.72 -1.03 9.13
N LEU A 87 -6.65 -0.33 8.46
CA LEU A 87 -6.64 1.13 8.36
C LEU A 87 -6.74 1.80 9.73
N ASP A 88 -7.63 1.32 10.61
CA ASP A 88 -7.78 1.81 11.99
C ASP A 88 -6.44 1.74 12.76
N LYS A 89 -5.73 0.61 12.65
CA LYS A 89 -4.44 0.42 13.32
C LYS A 89 -3.37 1.35 12.74
N LEU A 90 -3.27 1.43 11.42
CA LEU A 90 -2.28 2.29 10.75
C LEU A 90 -2.56 3.78 11.03
N GLY A 91 -3.84 4.16 11.10
CA GLY A 91 -4.29 5.53 11.38
C GLY A 91 -3.83 6.07 12.74
N ILE A 92 -3.53 5.19 13.72
CA ILE A 92 -2.98 5.58 15.03
C ILE A 92 -1.65 6.35 14.88
N LEU A 93 -0.88 6.10 13.83
CA LEU A 93 0.38 6.79 13.58
C LEU A 93 0.20 8.28 13.22
N GLY A 94 -1.01 8.71 12.87
CA GLY A 94 -1.31 10.08 12.47
C GLY A 94 -0.62 10.49 11.17
N LEU A 95 -0.22 9.52 10.34
CA LEU A 95 0.36 9.73 9.02
C LEU A 95 -0.73 9.53 7.95
N PRO A 96 -0.68 10.28 6.83
CA PRO A 96 -1.59 10.06 5.72
C PRO A 96 -1.37 8.68 5.09
N ILE A 97 -2.47 7.97 4.83
CA ILE A 97 -2.50 6.68 4.17
C ILE A 97 -2.83 6.87 2.69
N TRP A 98 -2.09 6.20 1.82
CA TRP A 98 -2.30 6.16 0.39
C TRP A 98 -2.44 4.72 -0.07
N PHE A 99 -3.55 4.40 -0.73
CA PHE A 99 -3.58 3.25 -1.62
C PHE A 99 -2.83 3.62 -2.89
N SER A 100 -1.67 3.02 -3.11
CA SER A 100 -0.72 3.45 -4.15
C SER A 100 -0.85 2.67 -5.45
N GLU A 101 -1.40 1.46 -5.40
CA GLU A 101 -1.41 0.47 -6.50
C GLU A 101 -2.72 -0.35 -6.48
N LEU A 102 -3.85 0.27 -6.14
CA LEU A 102 -5.11 -0.46 -5.92
C LEU A 102 -5.57 -1.15 -7.21
N ASP A 103 -5.75 -2.46 -7.12
CA ASP A 103 -6.47 -3.26 -8.11
C ASP A 103 -7.08 -4.51 -7.46
N VAL A 104 -8.12 -5.07 -8.07
CA VAL A 104 -8.82 -6.27 -7.60
C VAL A 104 -8.90 -7.30 -8.71
N CYS A 105 -8.58 -8.55 -8.42
CA CYS A 105 -8.50 -9.62 -9.41
C CYS A 105 -9.71 -10.54 -9.34
N SER A 106 -10.45 -10.66 -10.44
CA SER A 106 -11.43 -11.74 -10.61
C SER A 106 -11.74 -11.96 -12.08
N ILE A 107 -11.84 -13.24 -12.47
CA ILE A 107 -12.27 -13.66 -13.82
C ILE A 107 -13.72 -13.20 -14.07
N ASN A 108 -14.55 -13.13 -13.03
CA ASN A 108 -15.91 -12.65 -13.12
C ASN A 108 -15.94 -11.13 -12.86
N GLU A 109 -16.28 -10.35 -13.89
CA GLU A 109 -16.32 -8.89 -13.83
C GLU A 109 -17.30 -8.35 -12.76
N TYR A 110 -18.40 -9.05 -12.48
CA TYR A 110 -19.34 -8.64 -11.44
C TYR A 110 -18.74 -8.78 -10.05
N VAL A 111 -18.02 -9.88 -9.81
CA VAL A 111 -17.27 -10.08 -8.55
C VAL A 111 -16.16 -9.04 -8.44
N ARG A 112 -15.44 -8.78 -9.54
CA ARG A 112 -14.41 -7.75 -9.58
C ARG A 112 -14.97 -6.36 -9.25
N ALA A 113 -16.15 -6.02 -9.76
CA ALA A 113 -16.81 -4.75 -9.46
C ALA A 113 -17.21 -4.66 -7.98
N ASP A 114 -17.83 -5.72 -7.44
CA ASP A 114 -18.21 -5.78 -6.02
C ASP A 114 -16.98 -5.66 -5.10
N ASP A 115 -15.89 -6.37 -5.43
CA ASP A 115 -14.65 -6.34 -4.67
C ASP A 115 -13.95 -4.96 -4.72
N LEU A 116 -13.99 -4.30 -5.88
CA LEU A 116 -13.48 -2.92 -5.99
C LEU A 116 -14.33 -1.96 -5.16
N GLU A 117 -15.65 -2.13 -5.16
CA GLU A 117 -16.56 -1.32 -4.35
C GLU A 117 -16.23 -1.48 -2.85
N VAL A 118 -15.95 -2.70 -2.37
CA VAL A 118 -15.49 -2.93 -0.98
C VAL A 118 -14.23 -2.11 -0.68
N MET A 119 -13.20 -2.21 -1.52
CA MET A 119 -11.93 -1.50 -1.30
C MET A 119 -12.12 0.02 -1.32
N LEU A 120 -12.88 0.54 -2.29
CA LEU A 120 -13.14 1.98 -2.39
C LEU A 120 -13.98 2.48 -1.20
N TRP A 121 -14.97 1.72 -0.74
CA TRP A 121 -15.76 2.12 0.42
C TRP A 121 -14.93 2.21 1.69
N GLU A 122 -14.14 1.19 2.01
CA GLU A 122 -13.29 1.20 3.21
C GLU A 122 -12.23 2.32 3.15
N ALA A 123 -11.62 2.50 1.97
CA ALA A 123 -10.64 3.57 1.77
C ALA A 123 -11.26 4.97 1.92
N LEU A 124 -12.40 5.23 1.28
CA LEU A 124 -13.06 6.55 1.32
C LEU A 124 -13.72 6.84 2.68
N ALA A 125 -14.11 5.80 3.43
CA ALA A 125 -14.72 5.96 4.76
C ALA A 125 -13.69 6.30 5.85
N HIS A 126 -12.42 5.93 5.68
CA HIS A 126 -11.42 6.07 6.72
C HIS A 126 -10.71 7.44 6.68
N PRO A 127 -10.74 8.25 7.76
CA PRO A 127 -10.30 9.66 7.73
C PRO A 127 -8.78 9.85 7.55
N ALA A 128 -7.97 8.82 7.80
CA ALA A 128 -6.53 8.88 7.56
C ALA A 128 -6.14 8.62 6.09
N VAL A 129 -7.07 8.15 5.25
CA VAL A 129 -6.79 7.91 3.83
C VAL A 129 -6.90 9.22 3.08
N GLU A 130 -5.81 9.65 2.46
CA GLU A 130 -5.73 10.91 1.70
C GLU A 130 -5.66 10.70 0.18
N GLY A 131 -5.40 9.48 -0.27
CA GLY A 131 -5.30 9.20 -1.70
C GLY A 131 -5.50 7.73 -2.07
N ILE A 132 -6.04 7.54 -3.27
CA ILE A 132 -6.24 6.24 -3.91
C ILE A 132 -5.72 6.39 -5.35
N MET A 133 -4.76 5.55 -5.71
CA MET A 133 -4.24 5.41 -7.06
C MET A 133 -4.50 3.98 -7.52
N LEU A 134 -5.12 3.85 -8.70
CA LEU A 134 -5.33 2.55 -9.33
C LEU A 134 -4.07 2.11 -10.06
N TRP A 135 -3.76 0.82 -10.04
CA TRP A 135 -2.58 0.28 -10.74
C TRP A 135 -2.82 -0.02 -12.21
N GLY A 136 -3.24 1.02 -12.92
CA GLY A 136 -3.77 0.92 -14.27
C GLY A 136 -5.30 0.75 -14.28
N PHE A 137 -5.84 0.70 -15.49
CA PHE A 137 -7.28 0.54 -15.70
C PHE A 137 -7.61 -0.22 -16.99
N TRP A 138 -6.70 -0.28 -17.96
CA TRP A 138 -6.94 -0.85 -19.28
C TRP A 138 -6.30 -2.24 -19.38
N GLU A 139 -7.09 -3.24 -19.78
CA GLU A 139 -6.71 -4.66 -19.90
C GLU A 139 -5.34 -4.91 -20.52
N LEU A 140 -5.01 -4.19 -21.59
CA LEU A 140 -3.75 -4.37 -22.32
C LEU A 140 -2.49 -3.94 -21.54
N PHE A 141 -2.66 -3.19 -20.45
CA PHE A 141 -1.56 -2.55 -19.72
C PHE A 141 -1.57 -2.88 -18.21
N MET A 142 -2.40 -3.83 -17.77
CA MET A 142 -2.38 -4.29 -16.39
C MET A 142 -1.17 -5.19 -16.14
N SER A 143 -0.59 -5.11 -14.94
CA SER A 143 0.47 -6.02 -14.49
C SER A 143 -0.06 -7.38 -13.99
N ARG A 144 -1.36 -7.45 -13.73
CA ARG A 144 -2.09 -8.62 -13.21
C ARG A 144 -3.24 -8.92 -14.18
N ASP A 145 -3.46 -10.19 -14.47
CA ASP A 145 -4.59 -10.59 -15.30
C ASP A 145 -5.91 -10.34 -14.57
N HIS A 146 -6.96 -10.01 -15.31
CA HIS A 146 -8.31 -9.84 -14.77
C HIS A 146 -8.44 -8.78 -13.66
N THR A 147 -7.66 -7.70 -13.72
CA THR A 147 -7.73 -6.57 -12.78
C THR A 147 -8.19 -5.25 -13.41
N HIS A 148 -8.52 -5.25 -14.71
CA HIS A 148 -8.86 -4.05 -15.46
C HIS A 148 -10.28 -3.53 -15.20
N LEU A 149 -10.45 -2.22 -15.41
CA LEU A 149 -11.74 -1.54 -15.44
C LEU A 149 -12.30 -1.40 -16.85
N VAL A 150 -11.43 -1.38 -17.86
CA VAL A 150 -11.76 -1.16 -19.26
C VAL A 150 -11.18 -2.30 -20.09
N HIS A 151 -11.99 -2.90 -20.94
CA HIS A 151 -11.58 -4.00 -21.80
C HIS A 151 -10.56 -3.56 -22.85
N ALA A 152 -9.90 -4.53 -23.49
CA ALA A 152 -8.91 -4.26 -24.53
C ALA A 152 -9.46 -3.34 -25.65
N GLU A 153 -10.74 -3.49 -25.99
CA GLU A 153 -11.45 -2.74 -27.02
C GLU A 153 -11.88 -1.33 -26.59
N GLY A 154 -11.81 -1.01 -25.30
CA GLY A 154 -12.13 0.31 -24.75
C GLY A 154 -13.59 0.49 -24.29
N ASP A 155 -14.39 -0.57 -24.31
CA ASP A 155 -15.72 -0.65 -23.70
C ASP A 155 -15.71 -1.14 -22.25
#